data_AF-A0A7W7VTC8-F1
#
_entry.id   AF-A0A7W7VTC8-F1
#
_cell.length_a   1.000
_cell.length_b   1.000
_cell.length_c   1.000
_cell.angle_alpha   90.00
_cell.angle_beta   90.00
_cell.angle_gamma   90.00
#
_symmetry.space_group_name_H-M   'P 1'
#
loop_
_entity.id
_entity.type
_entity.pdbx_description
1 polymer ?
#
loop_
_entity_poly.entity_id
_entity_poly.type
_entity_poly.pdbx_seq_one_letter_code
_entity_poly.pdbx_strand_id
1 'polypeptide(L)' 'MTSQVSTVPDAVGAVIQAVLDEHPAAERSAYGWLIVEALRADGWVVVAPTGRATRAAADPSSAQNGSQGR' A
#
# COMPACT_ATOMS: atom_id res chain seq x y z
N MET A 1 17.00 10.29 18.23
CA MET A 1 15.68 9.84 17.72
C MET A 1 15.91 8.64 16.84
N THR A 2 15.65 7.43 17.34
CA THR A 2 15.76 6.19 16.55
C THR A 2 14.45 5.99 15.80
N SER A 3 14.45 6.21 14.49
CA SER A 3 13.35 5.81 13.62
C SER A 3 13.16 4.30 13.75
N GLN A 4 12.06 3.86 14.34
CA GLN A 4 11.69 2.45 14.31
C GLN A 4 11.40 2.09 12.86
N VAL A 5 12.33 1.38 12.23
CA VAL A 5 12.08 0.72 10.95
C VAL A 5 11.14 -0.44 11.28
N SER A 6 9.84 -0.23 11.03
CA SER A 6 8.87 -1.32 11.06
C SER A 6 9.14 -2.21 9.86
N THR A 7 10.04 -3.18 10.02
CA THR A 7 10.33 -4.17 8.99
C THR A 7 9.10 -5.05 8.79
N VAL A 8 8.63 -5.16 7.55
CA VAL A 8 7.58 -6.11 7.18
C VAL A 8 8.14 -7.53 7.35
N PRO A 9 7.50 -8.42 8.12
CA PRO A 9 7.97 -9.79 8.27
C PRO A 9 7.94 -10.55 6.93
N ASP A 10 8.92 -11.43 6.69
CA ASP A 10 8.97 -12.25 5.46
C ASP A 10 7.69 -13.06 5.21
N ALA A 11 7.02 -13.53 6.27
CA ALA A 11 5.75 -14.23 6.18
C ALA A 11 4.66 -13.37 5.49
N VAL A 12 4.62 -12.07 5.76
CA VAL A 12 3.68 -11.14 5.11
C VAL A 12 4.04 -10.96 3.63
N GLY A 13 5.34 -10.88 3.31
CA GLY A 13 5.82 -10.84 1.94
C GLY A 13 5.40 -12.08 1.13
N ALA A 14 5.50 -13.26 1.74
CA ALA A 14 5.08 -14.51 1.11
C ALA A 14 3.57 -14.53 0.79
N VAL A 15 2.73 -14.05 1.71
CA VAL A 15 1.27 -13.95 1.48
C VAL A 15 0.96 -12.97 0.35
N ILE A 16 1.63 -11.82 0.30
CA ILE A 16 1.45 -10.86 -0.79
C ILE A 16 1.80 -11.48 -2.14
N GLN A 17 2.94 -12.17 -2.21
CA GLN A 17 3.39 -12.82 -3.45
C GLN A 17 2.41 -13.92 -3.89
N ALA A 18 1.93 -14.76 -2.97
CA ALA A 18 0.93 -15.78 -3.26
C ALA A 18 -0.34 -15.18 -3.88
N VAL A 19 -0.86 -14.09 -3.31
CA VAL A 19 -2.04 -13.40 -3.85
C VAL A 19 -1.80 -12.84 -5.25
N LEU A 20 -0.59 -12.32 -5.54
CA LEU A 20 -0.24 -11.83 -6.88
C LEU A 20 -0.15 -12.97 -7.91
N ASP A 21 0.40 -14.11 -7.51
CA ASP A 21 0.52 -15.30 -8.38
C ASP A 21 -0.83 -15.98 -8.63
N GLU A 22 -1.73 -16.01 -7.64
CA GLU A 22 -3.08 -16.58 -7.78
C GLU A 22 -4.02 -15.68 -8.59
N HIS A 23 -3.79 -14.35 -8.57
CA HIS A 23 -4.65 -13.36 -9.21
C HIS A 23 -3.91 -12.44 -10.19
N PRO A 24 -3.22 -12.94 -11.22
CA PRO A 24 -2.36 -12.13 -12.09
C PRO A 24 -3.13 -11.11 -12.94
N ALA A 25 -4.43 -11.30 -13.12
CA ALA A 25 -5.32 -10.43 -13.90
C ALA A 25 -6.24 -9.55 -13.03
N ALA A 26 -6.10 -9.58 -11.69
CA ALA A 26 -6.94 -8.76 -10.84
C ALA A 26 -6.67 -7.27 -11.05
N GLU A 27 -7.75 -6.47 -10.96
CA GLU A 27 -7.60 -5.03 -11.00
C GLU A 27 -6.74 -4.54 -9.84
N ARG A 28 -5.92 -3.51 -10.10
CA ARG A 28 -5.00 -2.99 -9.08
C ARG A 28 -5.70 -2.58 -7.78
N SER A 29 -6.93 -2.10 -7.90
CA SER A 29 -7.79 -1.70 -6.78
C SER A 29 -8.25 -2.88 -5.91
N ALA A 30 -8.28 -4.10 -6.47
CA ALA A 30 -8.75 -5.31 -5.78
C ALA A 30 -7.65 -5.98 -4.93
N TYR A 31 -6.36 -5.85 -5.31
CA TYR A 31 -5.26 -6.50 -4.56
C TYR A 31 -5.23 -6.12 -3.08
N GLY A 32 -5.53 -4.86 -2.74
CA GLY A 32 -5.55 -4.43 -1.34
C GLY A 32 -6.55 -5.22 -0.50
N TRP A 33 -7.73 -5.52 -1.05
CA TRP A 33 -8.73 -6.33 -0.37
C TRP A 33 -8.32 -7.81 -0.32
N LEU A 34 -7.83 -8.36 -1.44
CA LEU A 34 -7.39 -9.76 -1.53
C LEU A 34 -6.25 -10.07 -0.56
N ILE A 35 -5.25 -9.18 -0.46
CA ILE A 35 -4.13 -9.33 0.47
C ILE A 35 -4.62 -9.32 1.93
N VAL A 36 -5.55 -8.41 2.27
CA VAL A 36 -6.11 -8.34 3.63
C VAL A 36 -6.93 -9.59 3.96
N GLU A 37 -7.66 -10.14 2.99
CA GLU A 37 -8.41 -11.38 3.17
C GLU A 37 -7.46 -12.57 3.41
N ALA A 38 -6.42 -12.71 2.58
CA ALA A 38 -5.43 -13.77 2.72
C ALA A 38 -4.68 -13.71 4.06
N LEU A 39 -4.27 -12.52 4.49
CA LEU A 39 -3.62 -12.32 5.80
C LEU A 39 -4.55 -12.72 6.95
N ARG A 40 -5.85 -12.39 6.87
CA ARG A 40 -6.83 -12.79 7.89
C ARG A 40 -7.06 -14.30 7.91
N ALA A 41 -7.07 -14.94 6.74
CA ALA A 41 -7.18 -16.40 6.64
C ALA A 41 -5.97 -17.11 7.28
N ASP A 42 -4.78 -16.52 7.19
CA ASP A 42 -3.55 -16.97 7.87
C ASP A 42 -3.54 -16.65 9.38
N GLY A 43 -4.58 -16.00 9.91
CA GLY A 43 -4.75 -15.70 11.33
C GLY A 43 -4.19 -14.34 11.77
N TRP A 44 -3.79 -13.48 10.84
CA TRP A 44 -3.29 -12.14 11.16
C TRP A 44 -4.43 -11.16 11.43
N VAL A 45 -4.23 -10.31 12.45
CA VAL A 45 -5.13 -9.20 12.74
C VAL A 45 -4.67 -7.96 11.98
N VAL A 46 -5.38 -7.64 10.89
CA VAL A 46 -5.14 -6.42 10.11
C VAL A 46 -5.98 -5.28 10.68
N VAL A 47 -5.32 -4.30 11.30
CA VAL A 47 -5.94 -3.09 11.82
C VAL A 47 -5.73 -1.96 10.80
N ALA A 48 -6.83 -1.42 10.25
CA ALA A 48 -6.75 -0.20 9.47
C ALA A 48 -6.26 0.94 10.40
N PRO A 49 -5.25 1.72 10.02
CA PRO A 49 -4.83 2.86 10.82
C PRO A 49 -6.04 3.79 10.98
N THR A 50 -6.49 3.95 12.23
CA THR A 50 -7.61 4.83 12.59
C THR A 50 -7.19 6.30 12.60
N GLY A 51 -5.89 6.58 12.51
CA GLY A 51 -5.37 7.90 12.20
C GLY A 51 -5.55 8.18 10.71
N ARG A 52 -6.09 9.35 10.37
CA ARG A 52 -6.21 9.88 9.01
C ARG A 52 -4.88 9.65 8.27
N ALA A 53 -4.81 8.58 7.47
CA ALA A 53 -3.79 8.46 6.45
C ALA A 53 -4.15 9.52 5.41
N THR A 54 -3.70 10.75 5.64
CA THR A 54 -3.67 11.77 4.60
C THR A 54 -2.86 11.14 3.50
N ARG A 55 -3.58 10.63 2.49
CA ARG A 55 -3.05 10.25 1.21
C ARG A 55 -2.10 11.39 0.84
N ALA A 56 -0.79 11.12 0.89
CA ALA A 56 0.08 11.74 -0.08
C ALA A 56 -0.54 11.30 -1.41
N ALA A 57 -1.47 12.10 -1.90
CA ALA A 57 -1.74 12.15 -3.31
C ALA A 57 -0.35 12.19 -3.92
N ALA A 58 -0.09 11.27 -4.85
CA ALA A 58 1.07 11.36 -5.70
C ALA A 58 1.31 12.85 -6.01
N ASP A 59 2.55 13.29 -5.93
CA ASP A 59 2.95 14.51 -6.58
C ASP A 59 3.17 14.13 -8.05
N PRO A 60 2.22 14.43 -8.98
CA PRO A 60 2.54 14.46 -10.38
C PRO A 60 2.62 15.92 -10.80
N SER A 61 3.62 16.69 -10.38
CA SER A 61 4.18 17.78 -11.21
C SER A 61 5.33 18.52 -10.52
N SER A 62 6.49 17.87 -10.52
CA SER A 62 7.65 18.53 -11.12
C SER A 62 7.44 18.65 -12.63
N ALA A 63 6.58 19.58 -13.06
CA ALA A 63 6.43 19.95 -14.46
C ALA A 63 6.08 21.45 -14.58
N GLN A 64 7.11 22.22 -14.91
CA GLN A 64 7.10 23.41 -15.77
C GLN A 64 6.44 24.71 -15.23
N ASN A 65 7.29 25.52 -14.61
CA ASN A 65 7.67 26.87 -15.05
C ASN A 65 6.80 27.49 -16.17
N GLY A 66 6.07 28.57 -15.88
CA GLY A 66 5.39 29.36 -16.91
C GLY A 66 4.56 30.54 -16.39
N SER A 67 5.14 31.76 -16.48
CA SER A 67 4.47 33.05 -16.75
C SER A 67 3.53 33.70 -15.71
N GLN A 68 4.07 34.67 -14.97
CA GLN A 68 3.86 36.12 -15.16
C GLN A 68 2.42 36.63 -15.49
N GLY A 69 1.85 37.46 -14.60
CA GLY A 69 0.96 38.59 -14.97
C GLY A 69 -0.43 38.66 -14.30
N ARG A 70 -0.58 39.51 -13.27
CA ARG A 70 -1.26 40.83 -13.34
C ARG A 70 -1.14 41.55 -12.00
#